data_AF-X1PCH9-F1
#
_entry.id   AF-X1PCH9-F1
#
_cell.length_a   1.000
_cell.length_b   1.000
_cell.length_c   1.000
_cell.angle_alpha   90.00
_cell.angle_beta   90.00
_cell.angle_gamma   90.00
#
_symmetry.space_group_name_H-M   'P 1'
#
loop_
_entity.id
_entity.type
_entity.pdbx_description
1 polymer ?
#
loop_
_entity_poly.entity_id
_entity_poly.type
_entity_poly.pdbx_seq_one_letter_code
_entity_poly.pdbx_strand_id
1 'polypeptide(L)'
;MYDYLKQMWSSIRAKMSRMSRKRIILGVLLVAAVIACLAAVFTFQAHVDKITQKNFRLAISYYQQAQNGEKEEERFDRLKKAKASYEDILSNFWVKNKKEVLFYLGNCLYSLGEYEKATKVLKKFENKYADDYFAPWVLIKLASSYEQSRNYKE
;
A
#
# COMPACT_ATOMS: atom_id res chain seq x y z
N MET A 1 3.96 -37.85 10.14
CA MET A 1 2.95 -36.81 9.82
C MET A 1 1.56 -37.39 9.59
N TYR A 2 1.41 -38.49 8.84
CA TYR A 2 0.14 -39.19 8.62
C TYR A 2 -0.52 -39.70 9.92
N ASP A 3 0.22 -40.40 10.78
CA ASP A 3 -0.33 -40.96 12.02
C ASP A 3 -0.78 -39.88 13.01
N TYR A 4 -0.07 -38.76 13.07
CA TYR A 4 -0.44 -37.60 13.89
C TYR A 4 -1.78 -37.00 13.46
N LEU A 5 -1.99 -36.80 12.15
CA LEU A 5 -3.26 -36.31 11.61
C LEU A 5 -4.39 -37.31 11.89
N LYS A 6 -4.15 -38.61 11.67
CA LYS A 6 -5.14 -39.67 11.92
C LYS A 6 -5.57 -39.71 13.39
N GLN A 7 -4.62 -39.60 14.32
CA GLN A 7 -4.89 -39.57 15.76
C GLN A 7 -5.66 -38.31 16.16
N MET A 8 -5.25 -37.15 15.64
CA MET A 8 -5.96 -35.88 15.85
C MET A 8 -7.41 -35.95 15.37
N TRP A 9 -7.67 -36.42 14.15
CA TRP A 9 -9.02 -36.59 13.61
C TRP A 9 -9.89 -37.56 14.43
N SER A 10 -9.29 -38.65 14.92
CA SER A 10 -10.00 -39.62 15.77
C SER A 10 -10.44 -39.00 17.10
N SER A 11 -9.58 -38.17 17.71
CA SER A 11 -9.88 -37.48 18.97
C SER A 11 -10.96 -36.41 18.81
N ILE A 12 -10.94 -35.66 17.70
CA ILE A 12 -11.98 -34.68 17.34
C ILE A 12 -13.32 -35.38 17.17
N ARG A 13 -13.36 -36.51 16.44
CA ARG A 13 -14.58 -37.29 16.22
C ARG A 13 -15.17 -37.84 17.53
N ALA A 14 -14.32 -38.37 18.41
CA ALA A 14 -14.74 -38.88 19.72
C ALA A 14 -15.26 -37.79 20.66
N LYS A 15 -14.70 -36.57 20.58
CA LYS A 15 -15.19 -35.41 21.35
C LYS A 15 -16.50 -34.86 20.78
N MET A 16 -16.65 -34.92 19.46
CA MET A 16 -17.84 -34.48 18.74
C MET A 16 -19.03 -35.41 18.98
N SER A 17 -18.83 -36.74 19.04
CA SER A 17 -19.90 -37.69 19.34
C SER A 17 -20.47 -37.58 20.76
N ARG A 18 -19.71 -36.98 21.69
CA ARG A 18 -20.15 -36.70 23.08
C ARG A 18 -20.85 -35.34 23.24
N MET A 19 -20.83 -34.48 22.22
CA MET A 19 -21.49 -33.17 22.26
C MET A 19 -22.93 -33.24 21.74
N SER A 20 -23.79 -32.39 22.28
CA SER A 20 -25.15 -32.27 21.77
C SER A 20 -25.14 -31.76 20.32
N ARG A 21 -26.05 -32.30 19.49
CA ARG A 21 -26.19 -31.93 18.07
C ARG A 21 -26.26 -30.41 17.87
N LYS A 22 -26.92 -29.69 18.79
CA LYS A 22 -27.01 -28.23 18.80
C LYS A 22 -25.65 -27.54 18.90
N ARG A 23 -24.73 -28.02 19.76
CA ARG A 23 -23.38 -27.44 19.91
C ARG A 23 -22.50 -27.66 18.68
N ILE A 24 -22.62 -28.83 18.05
CA ILE A 24 -21.90 -29.12 16.80
C ILE A 24 -22.38 -28.19 15.69
N ILE A 25 -23.70 -28.05 15.53
CA ILE A 25 -24.30 -27.15 14.53
C ILE A 25 -23.85 -25.70 14.77
N LEU A 26 -23.90 -25.21 16.01
CA LEU A 26 -23.42 -23.86 16.36
C LEU A 26 -21.93 -23.67 16.01
N GLY A 27 -21.09 -24.66 16.31
CA GLY A 27 -19.67 -24.60 15.97
C GLY A 27 -19.43 -24.55 14.46
N VAL A 28 -20.14 -25.38 13.68
CA VAL A 28 -20.06 -25.37 12.21
C VAL A 28 -20.54 -24.04 11.64
N LEU A 29 -21.65 -23.48 12.15
CA LEU A 29 -22.16 -22.18 11.72
C LEU A 29 -21.17 -21.05 12.03
N LEU A 30 -20.52 -21.07 13.19
CA LEU A 30 -19.48 -20.10 13.54
C LEU A 30 -18.28 -20.19 12.59
N VAL A 31 -17.79 -21.39 12.30
CA VAL A 31 -16.68 -21.59 11.35
C VAL A 31 -17.09 -21.12 9.94
N ALA A 32 -18.29 -21.46 9.48
CA ALA A 32 -18.80 -21.02 8.19
C ALA A 32 -18.92 -19.49 8.11
N ALA A 33 -19.40 -18.83 9.17
CA ALA A 33 -19.47 -17.38 9.25
C ALA A 33 -18.08 -16.72 9.18
N VAL A 34 -17.10 -17.26 9.91
CA VAL A 34 -15.70 -16.78 9.85
C VAL A 34 -15.14 -16.92 8.44
N ILE A 35 -15.34 -18.06 7.78
CA ILE A 35 -14.88 -18.27 6.38
C ILE A 35 -15.55 -17.26 5.44
N ALA A 36 -16.85 -17.02 5.58
CA ALA A 36 -17.57 -16.05 4.76
C ALA A 36 -17.03 -14.62 4.96
N CYS A 37 -16.76 -14.21 6.21
CA CYS A 37 -16.13 -12.93 6.51
C CYS A 37 -14.74 -12.80 5.87
N LEU A 38 -13.89 -13.82 5.99
CA LEU A 38 -12.56 -13.83 5.38
C LEU A 38 -12.62 -13.76 3.85
N ALA A 39 -13.54 -14.49 3.22
CA ALA A 39 -13.76 -14.45 1.78
C ALA A 39 -14.24 -13.06 1.31
N ALA A 40 -15.13 -12.41 2.08
CA ALA A 40 -15.57 -11.06 1.79
C ALA A 40 -14.41 -10.05 1.88
N VAL A 41 -13.57 -10.14 2.92
CA VAL A 41 -12.37 -9.29 3.05
C VAL A 41 -11.40 -9.52 1.88
N PHE A 42 -11.14 -10.77 1.52
CA PHE A 42 -10.21 -11.11 0.44
C PHE A 42 -10.70 -10.59 -0.93
N THR A 43 -11.99 -10.77 -1.23
CA THR A 43 -12.58 -10.28 -2.49
C THR A 43 -12.58 -8.75 -2.55
N PHE A 44 -12.91 -8.08 -1.45
CA PHE A 44 -12.82 -6.62 -1.33
C PHE A 44 -11.38 -6.14 -1.54
N GLN A 45 -10.40 -6.77 -0.89
CA GLN A 45 -8.99 -6.42 -1.04
C GLN A 45 -8.51 -6.61 -2.48
N ALA A 46 -8.86 -7.73 -3.12
CA ALA A 46 -8.51 -7.98 -4.52
C ALA A 46 -9.11 -6.95 -5.49
N HIS A 47 -10.33 -6.47 -5.20
CA HIS A 47 -10.97 -5.41 -5.98
C HIS A 47 -10.23 -4.07 -5.85
N VAL A 48 -9.94 -3.65 -4.60
CA VAL A 48 -9.20 -2.43 -4.29
C VAL A 48 -7.79 -2.47 -4.89
N ASP A 49 -7.11 -3.61 -4.79
CA ASP A 49 -5.78 -3.83 -5.38
C ASP A 49 -5.80 -3.59 -6.89
N LYS A 50 -6.82 -4.12 -7.59
CA LYS A 50 -6.94 -3.98 -9.05
C LYS A 50 -7.12 -2.52 -9.46
N ILE A 51 -7.94 -1.77 -8.73
CA ILE A 51 -8.15 -0.33 -8.97
C ILE A 51 -6.85 0.43 -8.70
N THR A 52 -6.24 0.19 -7.53
CA THR A 52 -5.02 0.87 -7.10
C THR A 52 -3.87 0.62 -8.08
N GLN A 53 -3.72 -0.59 -8.61
CA GLN A 53 -2.68 -0.90 -9.61
C GLN A 53 -2.90 -0.17 -10.93
N LYS A 54 -4.15 -0.02 -11.38
CA LYS A 54 -4.47 0.76 -12.58
C LYS A 54 -4.13 2.24 -12.36
N ASN A 55 -4.56 2.80 -11.23
CA ASN A 55 -4.25 4.19 -10.87
C ASN A 55 -2.74 4.41 -10.73
N PHE A 56 -2.01 3.44 -10.16
CA PHE A 56 -0.56 3.50 -10.04
C PHE A 56 0.14 3.53 -11.40
N ARG A 57 -0.27 2.66 -12.33
CA ARG A 57 0.27 2.69 -13.70
C ARG A 57 -0.01 4.01 -14.41
N LEU A 58 -1.19 4.57 -14.21
CA LEU A 58 -1.55 5.88 -14.76
C LEU A 58 -0.73 7.02 -14.13
N ALA A 59 -0.54 6.99 -12.81
CA ALA A 59 0.29 7.97 -12.11
C ALA A 59 1.75 7.94 -12.60
N ILE A 60 2.30 6.75 -12.82
CA ILE A 60 3.63 6.55 -13.41
C ILE A 60 3.69 7.10 -14.83
N SER A 61 2.66 6.84 -15.64
CA SER A 61 2.66 7.35 -17.02
C SER A 61 2.59 8.87 -17.08
N TYR A 62 1.84 9.52 -16.19
CA TYR A 62 1.87 10.97 -16.05
C TYR A 62 3.24 11.47 -15.61
N TYR A 63 3.86 10.82 -14.63
CA TYR A 63 5.20 11.18 -14.16
C TYR A 63 6.26 11.05 -15.27
N GLN A 64 6.23 9.98 -16.04
CA GLN A 64 7.12 9.78 -17.18
C GLN A 64 6.92 10.82 -18.28
N GLN A 65 5.66 11.16 -18.60
CA GLN A 65 5.36 12.24 -19.54
C GLN A 65 5.89 13.59 -19.04
N ALA A 66 5.84 13.85 -17.73
CA ALA A 66 6.42 15.06 -17.16
C ALA A 66 7.96 15.11 -17.24
N GLN A 67 8.63 13.96 -17.18
CA GLN A 67 10.09 13.90 -17.35
C GLN A 67 10.52 14.08 -18.81
N ASN A 68 9.73 13.55 -19.74
CA ASN A 68 10.05 13.56 -21.17
C ASN A 68 9.49 14.77 -21.92
N GLY A 69 8.61 15.57 -21.31
CA GLY A 69 8.01 16.73 -21.94
C GLY A 69 9.03 17.84 -22.17
N GLU A 70 8.98 18.50 -23.33
CA GLU A 70 9.88 19.59 -23.68
C GLU A 70 9.39 20.93 -23.11
N LYS A 71 8.07 21.15 -23.15
CA LYS A 71 7.46 22.41 -22.68
C LYS A 71 7.18 22.37 -21.19
N GLU A 72 7.58 23.42 -20.50
CA GLU A 72 7.40 23.56 -19.05
C GLU A 72 5.95 23.41 -18.60
N GLU A 73 5.00 24.02 -19.33
CA GLU A 73 3.57 23.95 -19.00
C GLU A 73 3.03 22.51 -19.07
N GLU A 74 3.41 21.76 -20.10
CA GLU A 74 3.01 20.36 -20.27
C GLU A 74 3.59 19.49 -19.15
N ARG A 75 4.86 19.71 -18.78
CA ARG A 75 5.51 19.02 -17.66
C ARG A 75 4.78 19.32 -16.35
N PHE A 76 4.42 20.58 -16.12
CA PHE A 76 3.75 21.02 -14.90
C PHE A 76 2.32 20.44 -14.77
N ASP A 77 1.54 20.43 -15.85
CA ASP A 77 0.23 19.75 -15.88
C ASP A 77 0.36 18.25 -15.57
N ARG A 78 1.35 17.59 -16.18
CA ARG A 78 1.60 16.17 -15.96
C ARG A 78 2.06 15.85 -14.53
N LEU A 79 2.88 16.69 -13.93
CA LEU A 79 3.24 16.58 -12.50
C LEU A 79 2.04 16.75 -11.59
N LYS A 80 1.13 17.69 -11.87
CA LYS A 80 -0.11 17.87 -11.10
C LYS A 80 -1.00 16.63 -11.17
N LYS A 81 -1.17 16.04 -12.36
CA LYS A 81 -1.94 14.80 -12.55
C LYS A 81 -1.30 13.61 -11.85
N ALA A 82 0.02 13.47 -11.94
CA ALA A 82 0.76 12.43 -11.22
C ALA A 82 0.59 12.59 -9.70
N LYS A 83 0.78 13.80 -9.17
CA LYS A 83 0.59 14.12 -7.74
C LYS A 83 -0.80 13.70 -7.26
N ALA A 84 -1.85 14.18 -7.92
CA ALA A 84 -3.23 13.88 -7.54
C ALA A 84 -3.52 12.36 -7.54
N SER A 85 -3.00 11.65 -8.55
CA SER A 85 -3.15 10.19 -8.63
C SER A 85 -2.43 9.46 -7.49
N TYR A 86 -1.23 9.90 -7.12
CA TYR A 86 -0.50 9.31 -5.98
C TYR A 86 -1.14 9.63 -4.63
N GLU A 87 -1.68 10.84 -4.45
CA GLU A 87 -2.44 11.22 -3.26
C GLU A 87 -3.70 10.36 -3.12
N ASP A 88 -4.45 10.14 -4.21
CA ASP A 88 -5.61 9.24 -4.25
C ASP A 88 -5.22 7.81 -3.87
N ILE A 89 -4.12 7.29 -4.43
CA ILE A 89 -3.60 5.97 -4.06
C ILE A 89 -3.32 5.91 -2.55
N LEU A 90 -2.60 6.88 -1.97
CA LEU A 90 -2.28 6.89 -0.54
C LEU A 90 -3.47 7.13 0.38
N SER A 91 -4.59 7.65 -0.13
CA SER A 91 -5.85 7.76 0.64
C SER A 91 -6.43 6.39 0.99
N ASN A 92 -6.08 5.35 0.21
CA ASN A 92 -6.47 3.98 0.46
C ASN A 92 -5.59 3.34 1.54
N PHE A 93 -6.21 2.57 2.45
CA PHE A 93 -5.47 1.91 3.54
C PHE A 93 -4.58 0.76 3.03
N TRP A 94 -5.06 -0.01 2.04
CA TRP A 94 -4.45 -1.26 1.56
C TRP A 94 -3.60 -1.05 0.30
N VAL A 95 -2.63 -0.14 0.34
CA VAL A 95 -1.74 0.12 -0.80
C VAL A 95 -0.54 -0.83 -0.76
N LYS A 96 -0.41 -1.69 -1.79
CA LYS A 96 0.75 -2.59 -1.94
C LYS A 96 2.04 -1.84 -2.28
N ASN A 97 2.00 -0.93 -3.26
CA ASN A 97 3.18 -0.22 -3.77
C ASN A 97 3.47 1.07 -2.98
N LYS A 98 3.27 1.04 -1.66
CA LYS A 98 3.23 2.27 -0.84
C LYS A 98 4.56 3.02 -0.86
N LYS A 99 5.68 2.29 -0.88
CA LYS A 99 7.04 2.86 -0.93
C LYS A 99 7.30 3.58 -2.26
N GLU A 100 6.96 2.98 -3.39
CA GLU A 100 7.09 3.61 -4.71
C GLU A 100 6.22 4.85 -4.80
N VAL A 101 4.97 4.77 -4.32
CA VAL A 101 4.04 5.89 -4.33
C VAL A 101 4.58 7.05 -3.48
N LEU A 102 5.12 6.79 -2.28
CA LEU A 102 5.75 7.83 -1.46
C LEU A 102 6.95 8.47 -2.16
N PHE A 103 7.82 7.66 -2.78
CA PHE A 103 8.96 8.16 -3.54
C PHE A 103 8.52 9.07 -4.69
N TYR A 104 7.66 8.59 -5.58
CA TYR A 104 7.23 9.37 -6.74
C TYR A 104 6.38 10.59 -6.36
N LEU A 105 5.53 10.49 -5.33
CA LEU A 105 4.79 11.64 -4.82
C LEU A 105 5.73 12.72 -4.28
N GLY A 106 6.73 12.33 -3.48
CA GLY A 106 7.75 13.25 -2.97
C GLY A 106 8.50 13.96 -4.10
N ASN A 107 8.86 13.23 -5.16
CA ASN A 107 9.45 13.81 -6.36
C ASN A 107 8.50 14.79 -7.08
N CYS A 108 7.22 14.43 -7.23
CA CYS A 108 6.23 15.32 -7.86
C CYS A 108 6.08 16.62 -7.06
N LEU A 109 5.94 16.52 -5.73
CA LEU A 109 5.81 17.66 -4.83
C LEU A 109 7.04 18.57 -4.91
N TYR A 110 8.25 18.00 -4.88
CA TYR A 110 9.48 18.75 -5.04
C TYR A 110 9.51 19.49 -6.39
N SER A 111 9.22 18.80 -7.49
CA SER A 111 9.21 19.40 -8.83
C SER A 111 8.13 20.47 -9.01
N LEU A 112 7.07 20.45 -8.21
CA LEU A 112 6.03 21.46 -8.16
C LEU A 112 6.35 22.62 -7.20
N GLY A 113 7.50 22.60 -6.53
CA GLY A 113 7.90 23.60 -5.53
C GLY A 113 7.22 23.45 -4.17
N GLU A 114 6.49 22.36 -3.93
CA GLU A 114 5.79 22.07 -2.68
C GLU A 114 6.74 21.37 -1.67
N TYR A 115 7.86 22.02 -1.34
CA TYR A 115 8.99 21.42 -0.62
C TYR A 115 8.62 20.88 0.76
N GLU A 116 7.84 21.60 1.56
CA GLU A 116 7.45 21.16 2.91
C GLU A 116 6.59 19.89 2.84
N LYS A 117 5.75 19.77 1.81
CA LYS A 117 4.96 18.55 1.59
C LYS A 117 5.84 17.41 1.09
N ALA A 118 6.79 17.70 0.19
CA ALA A 118 7.76 16.73 -0.27
C ALA A 118 8.52 16.12 0.92
N THR A 119 9.07 16.97 1.81
CA THR A 119 9.74 16.56 3.05
C THR A 119 8.85 15.66 3.91
N LYS A 120 7.60 16.05 4.17
CA LYS A 120 6.67 15.23 4.97
C LYS A 120 6.40 13.85 4.34
N VAL A 121 6.27 13.78 3.03
CA VAL A 121 6.05 12.51 2.31
C VAL A 121 7.30 11.65 2.31
N LEU A 122 8.47 12.23 2.05
CA LEU A 122 9.75 11.53 1.99
C LEU A 122 10.20 11.05 3.37
N LYS A 123 9.95 11.81 4.45
CA LYS A 123 10.14 11.33 5.83
C LYS A 123 9.29 10.10 6.16
N LYS A 124 8.06 10.00 5.64
CA LYS A 124 7.26 8.78 5.79
C LYS A 124 7.88 7.58 5.08
N PHE A 125 8.56 7.82 3.95
CA PHE A 125 9.33 6.78 3.29
C PHE A 125 10.50 6.36 4.17
N GLU A 126 11.37 7.31 4.53
CA GLU A 126 12.58 7.08 5.32
C GLU A 126 12.27 6.31 6.61
N ASN A 127 11.28 6.76 7.39
CA ASN A 127 10.92 6.13 8.66
C ASN A 127 10.48 4.67 8.56
N LYS A 128 10.02 4.22 7.39
CA LYS A 128 9.43 2.88 7.20
C LYS A 128 10.21 1.98 6.23
N TYR A 129 10.99 2.58 5.35
CA TYR A 129 11.62 1.92 4.21
C TYR A 129 13.09 2.36 4.07
N ALA A 130 13.77 2.65 5.18
CA ALA A 130 15.17 3.10 5.19
C ALA A 130 16.15 2.15 4.47
N ASP A 131 15.87 0.83 4.48
CA ASP A 131 16.71 -0.18 3.83
C ASP A 131 16.25 -0.53 2.40
N ASP A 132 15.29 0.22 1.84
CA ASP A 132 14.76 -0.04 0.51
C ASP A 132 15.70 0.44 -0.60
N TYR A 133 15.59 -0.18 -1.78
CA TYR A 133 16.35 0.21 -2.98
C TYR A 133 16.21 1.71 -3.31
N PHE A 134 15.04 2.32 -3.10
CA PHE A 134 14.86 3.75 -3.36
C PHE A 134 15.40 4.66 -2.25
N ALA A 135 15.85 4.13 -1.10
CA ALA A 135 16.20 4.92 0.07
C ALA A 135 17.28 5.99 -0.21
N PRO A 136 18.39 5.70 -0.92
CA PRO A 136 19.37 6.76 -1.18
C PRO A 136 18.82 7.89 -2.08
N TRP A 137 17.86 7.58 -2.98
CA TRP A 137 17.23 8.55 -3.87
C TRP A 137 16.21 9.40 -3.10
N VAL A 138 15.54 8.80 -2.12
CA VAL A 138 14.68 9.50 -1.16
C VAL A 138 15.50 10.47 -0.31
N LEU A 139 16.65 10.04 0.22
CA LEU A 139 17.53 10.89 1.03
C LEU A 139 18.05 12.08 0.22
N ILE A 140 18.52 11.87 -1.01
CA ILE A 140 18.93 12.96 -1.91
C ILE A 140 17.77 13.93 -2.12
N LYS A 141 16.56 13.43 -2.43
CA LYS A 141 15.40 14.29 -2.67
C LYS A 141 14.94 15.03 -1.42
N LEU A 142 15.04 14.40 -0.25
CA LEU A 142 14.71 14.99 1.05
C LEU A 142 15.69 16.12 1.37
N ALA A 143 17.00 15.90 1.21
CA ALA A 143 18.02 16.92 1.37
C ALA A 143 17.81 18.11 0.41
N SER A 144 17.52 17.86 -0.88
CA SER A 144 17.16 18.93 -1.81
C SER A 144 15.91 19.69 -1.37
N SER A 145 14.92 19.00 -0.81
CA SER A 145 13.70 19.65 -0.31
C SER A 145 13.99 20.56 0.89
N TYR A 146 14.91 20.16 1.78
CA TYR A 146 15.37 20.99 2.89
C TYR A 146 16.12 22.23 2.44
N GLU A 147 17.04 22.05 1.50
CA GLU A 147 17.81 23.15 0.92
C GLU A 147 16.89 24.21 0.31
N GLN A 148 15.91 23.78 -0.50
CA GLN A 148 14.97 24.69 -1.16
C GLN A 148 14.00 25.38 -0.19
N SER A 149 13.59 24.69 0.88
CA SER A 149 12.75 25.27 1.94
C SER A 149 13.53 26.12 2.95
N ARG A 150 14.85 26.27 2.78
CA ARG A 150 15.79 26.94 3.71
C ARG A 150 15.74 26.40 5.14
N ASN A 151 15.30 25.16 5.30
CA ASN A 151 15.21 24.50 6.58
C ASN A 151 16.44 23.60 6.77
N TYR A 152 17.56 24.22 7.16
CA TYR A 152 18.87 23.56 7.29
C TYR A 152 19.11 22.87 8.65
N LYS A 153 18.12 22.87 9.55
CA LYS A 153 18.28 22.33 10.92
C LYS A 153 18.07 20.82 11.03
N GLU A 154 17.61 20.19 9.95
CA GLU A 154 17.28 18.76 9.81
C GLU A 154 18.03 18.19 8.61
#